data_AF-A0AAW2BHF5-F1
#
_entry.id   AF-A0AAW2BHF5-F1
#
_cell.length_a   1.000
_cell.length_b   1.000
_cell.length_c   1.000
_cell.angle_alpha   90.00
_cell.angle_beta   90.00
_cell.angle_gamma   90.00
#
_symmetry.space_group_name_H-M   'P 1'
#
loop_
_entity.id
_entity.type
_entity.pdbx_description
1 polymer ?
#
loop_
_entity_poly.entity_id
_entity_poly.type
_entity_poly.pdbx_seq_one_letter_code
_entity_poly.pdbx_strand_id
1 'polypeptide(L)' 'MKALINNKLLRHAQMDVKVSVVSCIIEITRITAPDAPYKDEQMKEIFQLIVAACKNMSHVSITLIR' A
#
# COMPACT_ATOMS: atom_id res chain seq x y z
N MET A 1 7.61 6.06 10.25
CA MET A 1 6.74 5.29 9.32
C MET A 1 5.25 5.65 9.42
N LYS A 2 4.76 6.19 10.54
CA LYS A 2 3.34 6.56 10.73
C LYS A 2 2.76 7.58 9.73
N ALA A 3 3.60 8.32 8.98
CA ALA A 3 3.12 9.31 8.01
C ALA A 3 2.36 8.66 6.83
N LEU A 4 2.82 7.49 6.36
CA LEU A 4 2.28 6.81 5.18
C LEU A 4 0.89 6.20 5.42
N ILE A 5 0.58 5.90 6.68
CA ILE A 5 -0.73 5.37 7.09
C ILE A 5 -1.74 6.49 7.44
N ASN A 6 -1.44 7.74 7.11
CA ASN A 6 -2.36 8.84 7.30
C ASN A 6 -3.57 8.66 6.35
N ASN A 7 -4.79 8.81 6.88
CA ASN A 7 -6.03 8.75 6.10
C ASN A 7 -6.03 9.69 4.88
N LYS A 8 -5.35 10.85 4.94
CA LYS A 8 -5.21 11.76 3.79
C LYS A 8 -4.51 11.10 2.60
N LEU A 9 -3.56 10.20 2.85
CA LEU A 9 -2.82 9.45 1.83
C LEU A 9 -3.56 8.17 1.46
N LEU A 10 -3.99 7.38 2.44
CA LEU A 10 -4.65 6.10 2.21
C LEU A 10 -6.02 6.23 1.53
N ARG A 11 -6.75 7.32 1.80
CA ARG A 11 -8.06 7.63 1.21
C ARG A 11 -7.99 8.73 0.16
N HIS A 12 -6.82 8.97 -0.41
CA HIS A 12 -6.65 9.99 -1.44
C HIS A 12 -7.56 9.71 -2.64
N ALA A 13 -8.06 10.77 -3.29
CA ALA A 13 -8.98 10.63 -4.41
C ALA A 13 -8.31 9.93 -5.61
N GLN A 14 -7.09 10.37 -5.94
CA GLN A 14 -6.31 9.85 -7.06
C GLN A 14 -5.76 8.45 -6.74
N MET A 15 -5.96 7.51 -7.67
CA MET A 15 -5.49 6.12 -7.53
C MET A 15 -3.97 6.01 -7.51
N ASP A 16 -3.28 6.76 -8.37
CA ASP A 16 -1.81 6.68 -8.50
C ASP A 16 -1.09 7.07 -7.22
N VAL A 17 -1.66 8.03 -6.47
CA VAL A 17 -1.17 8.41 -5.13
C VAL A 17 -1.33 7.24 -4.16
N LYS A 18 -2.49 6.57 -4.17
CA LYS A 18 -2.72 5.39 -3.31
C LYS A 18 -1.77 4.24 -3.64
N VAL A 19 -1.58 3.95 -4.93
CA VAL A 19 -0.66 2.90 -5.41
C VAL A 19 0.79 3.22 -4.98
N SER A 20 1.22 4.47 -5.15
CA SER A 20 2.56 4.91 -4.73
C SER A 20 2.77 4.77 -3.22
N VAL A 21 1.80 5.21 -2.42
CA VAL A 21 1.86 5.08 -0.94
C VAL A 21 1.90 3.61 -0.53
N VAL A 22 1.07 2.76 -1.13
CA VAL A 22 1.06 1.32 -0.88
C VAL A 22 2.40 0.66 -1.25
N SER A 23 2.98 1.04 -2.38
CA SER A 23 4.30 0.54 -2.80
C SER A 23 5.38 0.87 -1.76
N CYS A 24 5.45 2.12 -1.28
CA CYS A 24 6.37 2.51 -0.22
C CYS A 24 6.13 1.72 1.09
N ILE A 25 4.87 1.49 1.45
CA ILE A 25 4.52 0.71 2.65
C ILE A 25 5.02 -0.74 2.52
N ILE A 26 4.85 -1.38 1.36
CA ILE A 26 5.34 -2.74 1.09
C ILE A 26 6.86 -2.79 1.23
N GLU A 27 7.58 -1.83 0.65
CA GLU A 27 9.04 -1.80 0.73
C GLU A 27 9.53 -1.59 2.16
N ILE A 28 8.93 -0.69 2.92
CA ILE A 28 9.25 -0.47 4.33
C ILE A 28 9.03 -1.76 5.13
N THR A 29 7.87 -2.41 4.95
CA THR A 29 7.57 -3.70 5.62
C THR A 29 8.59 -4.78 5.26
N ARG A 30 9.06 -4.84 4.00
CA ARG A 30 10.10 -5.77 3.57
C ARG A 30 11.47 -5.44 4.20
N ILE A 31 11.85 -4.16 4.22
CA ILE A 31 13.16 -3.71 4.70
C ILE A 31 13.28 -3.88 6.22
N THR A 32 12.21 -3.63 6.96
CA THR A 32 12.25 -3.69 8.43
C THR A 32 12.05 -5.09 8.98
N ALA A 33 11.65 -6.06 8.15
CA ALA A 33 11.52 -7.45 8.58
C ALA A 33 12.86 -7.96 9.19
N PRO A 34 12.82 -8.69 10.33
CA PRO A 34 11.63 -9.27 10.98
C PRO A 34 10.85 -8.30 11.88
N ASP A 35 11.35 -7.09 12.12
CA ASP A 35 10.71 -6.08 12.96
C ASP A 35 9.56 -5.40 12.23
N ALA A 36 8.34 -5.74 12.65
CA ALA A 36 7.11 -5.22 12.05
C ALA A 36 7.00 -3.69 12.25
N PRO A 37 6.86 -2.90 11.18
CA PRO A 37 6.84 -1.44 11.29
C PRO A 37 5.46 -0.88 11.70
N TYR A 38 4.42 -1.71 11.61
CA TYR A 38 3.02 -1.37 11.87
C TYR A 38 2.37 -2.46 12.72
N LYS A 39 1.34 -2.10 13.51
CA LYS A 39 0.54 -3.06 14.29
C LYS A 39 -0.40 -3.87 13.39
N ASP A 40 -0.88 -5.00 13.88
CA ASP A 40 -1.78 -5.91 13.14
C ASP A 40 -3.03 -5.22 12.60
N GLU A 41 -3.65 -4.32 13.38
CA GLU A 41 -4.84 -3.58 12.92
C GLU A 41 -4.51 -2.66 11.75
N GLN A 42 -3.33 -2.05 11.75
CA GLN A 42 -2.86 -1.18 10.68
C GLN A 42 -2.51 -2.01 9.43
N MET A 43 -1.85 -3.16 9.63
CA MET A 43 -1.54 -4.09 8.53
C MET A 43 -2.81 -4.60 7.84
N LYS A 44 -3.88 -4.87 8.60
CA LYS A 44 -5.17 -5.27 8.03
C LYS A 44 -5.73 -4.21 7.08
N GLU A 45 -5.71 -2.94 7.46
CA GLU A 45 -6.16 -1.83 6.60
C GLU A 45 -5.26 -1.68 5.36
N ILE A 46 -3.94 -1.78 5.54
CA ILE A 46 -2.96 -1.76 4.43
C ILE A 46 -3.24 -2.89 3.43
N PHE A 47 -3.47 -4.11 3.90
CA PHE A 47 -3.80 -5.25 3.02
C PHE A 47 -5.10 -5.03 2.26
N GLN A 48 -6.13 -4.46 2.89
CA GLN A 48 -7.38 -4.12 2.19
C GLN A 48 -7.13 -3.12 1.07
N LEU A 49 -6.27 -2.12 1.28
CA LEU A 49 -5.90 -1.14 0.26
C LEU A 49 -5.08 -1.75 -0.86
N ILE A 50 -4.14 -2.66 -0.56
CA ILE A 50 -3.39 -3.43 -1.57
C ILE A 50 -4.37 -4.20 -2.46
N VAL A 51 -5.32 -4.94 -1.87
CA VAL A 51 -6.31 -5.71 -2.63
C VAL A 51 -7.20 -4.79 -3.47
N ALA A 52 -7.63 -3.65 -2.91
CA ALA A 52 -8.43 -2.66 -3.63
C ALA A 52 -7.65 -2.06 -4.81
N ALA A 53 -6.37 -1.72 -4.63
CA ALA A 53 -5.51 -1.24 -5.69
C ALA A 53 -5.35 -2.30 -6.79
N CYS A 54 -5.05 -3.55 -6.43
CA CYS A 54 -4.91 -4.66 -7.39
C CYS A 54 -6.19 -4.93 -8.20
N LYS A 55 -7.37 -4.84 -7.57
CA LYS A 55 -8.66 -4.95 -8.28
C LYS A 55 -8.90 -3.82 -9.26
N ASN A 56 -8.50 -2.59 -8.94
CA ASN A 56 -8.64 -1.48 -9.88
C ASN A 56 -7.59 -1.54 -11.00
N MET A 57 -6.44 -2.17 -10.75
CA MET A 57 -5.38 -2.39 -11.74
C MET A 57 -5.65 -3.56 -12.70
N SER A 58 -6.67 -4.40 -12.50
CA SER A 58 -7.03 -5.47 -13.45
C SER A 58 -7.54 -4.96 -14.82
N HIS A 59 -7.61 -3.64 -15.02
CA HIS A 59 -7.88 -2.99 -16.31
C HIS A 59 -6.60 -2.47 -17.02
N VAL A 60 -5.45 -2.49 -16.34
CA VAL A 60 -4.14 -2.01 -16.84
C VAL A 60 -3.12 -3.15 -16.79
N SER A 61 -3.58 -4.37 -17.08
CA SER A 61 -2.78 -5.59 -17.14
C SER A 61 -1.32 -5.36 -17.55
N ILE A 62 -0.40 -5.64 -16.62
CA ILE A 62 0.92 -6.22 -16.93
C ILE A 62 1.91 -5.26 -17.61
N THR A 63 2.47 -4.26 -16.90
CA THR A 63 3.71 -3.58 -17.37
C THR A 63 4.77 -3.36 -16.29
N LEU A 64 4.52 -3.74 -15.03
CA LEU A 64 5.50 -3.58 -13.93
C LEU A 64 6.04 -4.91 -13.36
N ILE A 65 5.75 -6.04 -14.02
CA ILE A 65 6.35 -7.35 -13.68
C ILE A 65 6.91 -8.04 -14.94
N ARG A 66 7.39 -7.26 -15.90
CA ARG A 66 8.39 -7.68 -16.90
C ARG A 66 9.50 -6.65 -16.90
#